data_AF-A0A839UQL0-F1
#
_entry.id   AF-A0A839UQL0-F1
#
_cell.length_a   1.000
_cell.length_b   1.000
_cell.length_c   1.000
_cell.angle_alpha   90.00
_cell.angle_beta   90.00
_cell.angle_gamma   90.00
#
_symmetry.space_group_name_H-M   'P 1'
#
loop_
_entity.id
_entity.type
_entity.pdbx_description
1 polymer ?
#
loop_
_entity_poly.entity_id
_entity_poly.type
_entity_poly.pdbx_seq_one_letter_code
_entity_poly.pdbx_strand_id
1 'polypeptide(L)'
;MDLQSLIGKTCVIGLSYFDVDGQLLKQNQCCGQVVASDAQKGITIKLQHSNGRAAAADFILPPNERAWYKAPAGHYRNPEGGVDIENPDFLVTWDIHRTQQDHSEGQHEWWEWRPNTQPPRVGS
;
A
#
# COMPACT_ATOMS: atom_id res chain seq x y z
N MET A 1 8.35 13.65 7.57
CA MET A 1 9.52 12.78 7.32
C MET A 1 9.72 12.86 5.84
N ASP A 2 10.84 13.37 5.33
CA ASP A 2 10.98 13.59 3.88
C ASP A 2 10.78 12.29 3.07
N LEU A 3 9.94 12.35 2.04
CA LEU A 3 9.68 11.22 1.12
C LEU A 3 10.95 10.68 0.47
N GLN A 4 11.96 11.52 0.21
CA GLN A 4 13.24 11.04 -0.32
C GLN A 4 13.96 10.08 0.63
N SER A 5 13.76 10.23 1.94
CA SER A 5 14.35 9.34 2.96
C SER A 5 13.75 7.93 2.97
N LEU A 6 12.67 7.70 2.22
CA LEU A 6 12.08 6.37 2.05
C LEU A 6 12.87 5.51 1.07
N ILE A 7 13.67 6.07 0.17
CA ILE A 7 14.37 5.29 -0.85
C ILE A 7 15.30 4.26 -0.18
N GLY A 8 15.20 3.00 -0.63
CA GLY A 8 15.92 1.87 -0.06
C GLY A 8 15.27 1.24 1.17
N LYS A 9 14.21 1.85 1.73
CA LYS A 9 13.48 1.33 2.90
C LYS A 9 12.50 0.24 2.50
N THR A 10 12.34 -0.73 3.40
CA THR A 10 11.36 -1.80 3.25
C THR A 10 10.02 -1.41 3.86
N CYS A 11 8.93 -1.91 3.29
CA CYS A 11 7.61 -1.63 3.81
C CYS A 11 6.61 -2.76 3.59
N VAL A 12 5.60 -2.79 4.46
CA VAL A 12 4.35 -3.50 4.23
C VAL A 12 3.30 -2.48 3.83
N ILE A 13 2.62 -2.75 2.73
CA ILE A 13 1.56 -1.93 2.15
C ILE A 13 0.23 -2.59 2.50
N GLY A 14 -0.69 -1.84 3.12
CA GLY A 14 -2.07 -2.26 3.35
C GLY A 14 -3.05 -1.40 2.56
N LEU A 15 -3.91 -2.04 1.78
CA LEU A 15 -4.91 -1.38 0.94
C LEU A 15 -6.30 -1.87 1.35
N SER A 16 -7.18 -0.94 1.70
CA SER A 16 -8.60 -1.23 1.95
C SER A 16 -9.43 -0.57 0.86
N TYR A 17 -10.21 -1.36 0.13
CA TYR A 17 -11.08 -0.90 -0.95
C TYR A 17 -12.49 -0.77 -0.43
N PHE A 18 -13.12 0.38 -0.70
CA PHE A 18 -14.48 0.68 -0.27
C PHE A 18 -15.35 1.02 -1.47
N ASP A 19 -16.62 0.67 -1.39
CA ASP A 19 -17.62 1.17 -2.33
C ASP A 19 -17.96 2.64 -2.05
N VAL A 20 -18.87 3.15 -2.86
CA VAL A 20 -19.45 4.50 -2.77
C VAL A 20 -20.18 4.80 -1.47
N ASP A 21 -20.73 3.76 -0.82
CA ASP A 21 -21.45 3.87 0.45
C ASP A 21 -20.49 3.72 1.65
N GLY A 22 -19.20 3.51 1.37
CA GLY A 22 -18.15 3.31 2.37
C GLY A 22 -18.11 1.89 2.93
N GLN A 23 -18.77 0.91 2.30
CA GLN A 23 -18.67 -0.48 2.72
C GLN A 23 -17.37 -1.10 2.23
N LEU A 24 -16.73 -1.88 3.09
CA LEU A 24 -15.48 -2.57 2.77
C LEU A 24 -15.74 -3.65 1.72
N LEU A 25 -15.12 -3.51 0.56
CA LEU A 25 -15.18 -4.48 -0.54
C LEU A 25 -14.10 -5.54 -0.42
N LYS A 26 -12.86 -5.11 -0.15
CA LYS A 26 -11.68 -5.96 -0.13
C LYS A 26 -10.56 -5.33 0.67
N GLN A 27 -9.74 -6.16 1.30
CA GLN A 27 -8.43 -5.77 1.80
C GLN A 27 -7.35 -6.54 1.06
N ASN A 28 -6.23 -5.86 0.80
CA ASN A 28 -5.06 -6.47 0.21
C ASN A 28 -3.80 -5.99 0.93
N GLN A 29 -2.79 -6.86 1.01
CA GLN A 29 -1.49 -6.47 1.51
C GLN A 29 -0.41 -6.94 0.56
N CYS A 30 0.64 -6.14 0.44
CA CYS A 30 1.85 -6.51 -0.26
C CYS A 30 3.05 -5.96 0.52
N CYS A 31 4.26 -6.37 0.15
CA CYS A 31 5.47 -5.83 0.73
C CYS A 31 6.52 -5.60 -0.34
N GLY A 32 7.48 -4.73 -0.05
CA GLY A 32 8.55 -4.46 -0.98
C GLY A 32 9.53 -3.40 -0.47
N GLN A 33 10.36 -2.93 -1.40
CA GLN A 33 11.35 -1.90 -1.13
C GLN A 33 11.08 -0.68 -1.99
N VAL A 34 11.16 0.51 -1.39
CA VAL A 34 11.04 1.77 -2.12
C VAL A 34 12.26 1.95 -3.01
N VAL A 35 12.05 2.12 -4.32
CA VAL A 35 13.11 2.27 -5.32
C VAL A 35 13.16 3.68 -5.92
N ALA A 36 12.07 4.42 -5.85
CA ALA A 36 12.02 5.83 -6.27
C ALA A 36 10.97 6.60 -5.47
N SER A 37 11.18 7.90 -5.33
CA SER A 37 10.22 8.82 -4.72
C SER A 37 10.26 10.14 -5.46
N ASP A 38 9.11 10.60 -5.93
CA ASP A 38 8.95 11.83 -6.69
C ASP A 38 7.60 12.49 -6.34
N ALA A 39 7.61 13.81 -6.15
CA ALA A 39 6.43 14.54 -5.70
C ALA A 39 5.29 14.59 -6.75
N GLN A 40 5.59 14.35 -8.03
CA GLN A 40 4.61 14.34 -9.12
C GLN A 40 4.27 12.91 -9.57
N LYS A 41 5.27 12.01 -9.62
CA LYS A 41 5.10 10.64 -10.09
C LYS A 41 4.69 9.66 -8.99
N GLY A 42 4.88 10.01 -7.72
CA GLY A 42 4.59 9.16 -6.58
C GLY A 42 5.81 8.41 -6.05
N ILE A 43 5.55 7.44 -5.18
CA ILE A 43 6.56 6.60 -4.53
C ILE A 43 6.50 5.22 -5.16
N THR A 44 7.57 4.81 -5.83
CA THR A 44 7.66 3.51 -6.50
C THR A 44 8.24 2.48 -5.53
N ILE A 45 7.50 1.40 -5.31
CA ILE A 45 7.89 0.24 -4.52
C ILE A 45 8.07 -0.94 -5.46
N LYS A 46 9.23 -1.57 -5.40
CA LYS A 46 9.47 -2.86 -6.06
C LYS A 46 8.92 -3.96 -5.17
N LEU A 47 7.83 -4.58 -5.60
CA LEU A 47 7.13 -5.61 -4.84
C LEU A 47 8.00 -6.87 -4.70
N GLN A 48 7.92 -7.46 -3.53
CA GLN A 48 8.52 -8.73 -3.17
C GLN A 48 7.40 -9.73 -2.89
N HIS A 49 7.52 -10.93 -3.46
CA HIS A 49 6.55 -12.00 -3.24
C HIS A 49 7.26 -13.17 -2.56
N SER A 50 6.70 -13.64 -1.45
CA SER A 50 7.23 -14.75 -0.66
C SER A 50 7.39 -16.05 -1.44
N ASN A 51 6.62 -16.25 -2.51
CA ASN A 51 6.69 -17.46 -3.33
C ASN A 51 7.76 -17.44 -4.43
N GLY A 52 8.48 -16.33 -4.63
CA GLY A 52 9.57 -16.18 -5.61
C GLY A 52 9.20 -16.43 -7.08
N ARG A 53 7.91 -16.68 -7.39
CA ARG A 53 7.42 -17.06 -8.72
C ARG A 53 6.87 -15.87 -9.51
N ALA A 54 6.44 -14.82 -8.82
CA ALA A 54 5.98 -13.60 -9.46
C ALA A 54 7.18 -12.71 -9.82
N ALA A 55 7.19 -12.19 -11.04
CA ALA A 55 8.16 -11.17 -11.43
C ALA A 55 8.02 -9.96 -10.49
N ALA A 56 9.15 -9.36 -10.10
CA ALA A 56 9.13 -8.13 -9.32
C ALA A 56 8.37 -7.05 -10.11
N ALA A 57 7.23 -6.62 -9.58
CA ALA A 57 6.38 -5.60 -10.17
C ALA A 57 6.60 -4.27 -9.46
N ASP A 58 6.54 -3.18 -10.22
CA ASP A 58 6.57 -1.84 -9.66
C ASP A 58 5.15 -1.44 -9.24
N PHE A 59 5.02 -0.96 -8.01
CA PHE A 59 3.78 -0.45 -7.44
C PHE A 59 3.97 1.01 -7.05
N ILE A 60 3.07 1.89 -7.49
CA ILE A 60 3.21 3.33 -7.28
C ILE A 60 2.15 3.80 -6.28
N LEU A 61 2.62 4.36 -5.17
CA LEU A 61 1.76 5.01 -4.17
C LEU A 61 1.74 6.53 -4.38
N PRO A 62 0.65 7.21 -4.01
CA PRO A 62 0.64 8.67 -3.99
C PRO A 62 1.73 9.21 -3.04
N PRO A 63 2.35 10.37 -3.36
CA PRO A 63 3.45 10.93 -2.59
C PRO A 63 2.94 11.62 -1.32
N ASN A 64 2.46 10.85 -0.35
CA ASN A 64 1.93 11.36 0.91
C ASN A 64 2.61 10.73 2.12
N GLU A 65 3.39 11.52 2.84
CA GLU A 65 4.12 11.11 4.05
C GLU A 65 3.20 10.64 5.18
N ARG A 66 1.95 11.14 5.25
CA ARG A 66 1.04 10.85 6.35
C ARG A 66 0.52 9.41 6.35
N ALA A 67 0.66 8.71 5.23
CA ALA A 67 0.33 7.30 5.13
C ALA A 67 1.42 6.39 5.70
N TRP A 68 2.61 6.92 6.02
CA TRP A 68 3.79 6.12 6.40
C TRP A 68 4.04 6.15 7.90
N TYR A 69 4.14 4.97 8.50
CA TYR A 69 4.43 4.77 9.92
C TYR A 69 5.64 3.89 10.08
N LYS A 70 6.49 4.17 11.08
CA LYS A 70 7.55 3.23 11.45
C LYS A 70 6.92 1.91 11.85
N ALA A 71 7.38 0.81 11.26
CA ALA A 71 6.85 -0.48 11.63
C ALA A 71 7.42 -0.92 12.99
N PRO A 72 6.59 -1.44 13.89
CA PRO A 72 7.08 -2.21 15.02
C PRO A 72 7.93 -3.39 14.54
N ALA A 73 8.98 -3.72 15.29
CA ALA A 73 9.74 -4.95 15.08
C ALA A 73 8.80 -6.16 15.18
N GLY A 74 8.99 -7.14 14.30
CA GLY A 74 8.14 -8.32 14.21
C GLY A 74 8.19 -8.97 12.83
N HIS A 75 7.51 -10.11 12.72
CA HIS A 75 7.40 -10.85 11.47
C HIS A 75 6.00 -10.65 10.88
N TYR A 76 5.93 -10.00 9.72
CA TYR A 76 4.71 -9.72 9.01
C TYR A 76 4.46 -10.82 7.97
N ARG A 77 3.34 -11.53 8.12
CA ARG A 77 2.96 -12.62 7.20
C ARG A 77 1.53 -12.44 6.73
N ASN A 78 1.35 -12.44 5.41
CA ASN A 78 0.06 -12.58 4.76
C ASN A 78 0.24 -13.46 3.51
N PRO A 79 -0.05 -14.76 3.60
CA PRO A 79 0.12 -15.69 2.48
C PRO A 79 -0.71 -15.32 1.24
N GLU A 80 -1.91 -14.77 1.42
CA GLU A 80 -2.79 -14.39 0.30
C GLU A 80 -2.18 -13.25 -0.53
N GLY A 81 -1.54 -12.28 0.15
CA GLY A 81 -0.83 -11.17 -0.48
C GLY A 81 0.62 -11.48 -0.88
N GLY A 82 1.11 -12.68 -0.53
CA GLY A 82 2.52 -13.04 -0.70
C GLY A 82 3.47 -12.25 0.19
N VAL A 83 2.98 -11.73 1.34
CA VAL A 83 3.78 -11.00 2.31
C VAL A 83 4.45 -11.98 3.27
N ASP A 84 5.77 -11.90 3.35
CA ASP A 84 6.60 -12.59 4.33
C ASP A 84 7.86 -11.73 4.54
N ILE A 85 7.83 -10.83 5.53
CA ILE A 85 8.91 -9.87 5.77
C ILE A 85 9.15 -9.69 7.27
N GLU A 86 10.43 -9.76 7.65
CA GLU A 86 10.88 -9.56 9.02
C GLU A 86 11.39 -8.14 9.22
N ASN A 87 10.93 -7.47 10.29
CA ASN A 87 11.34 -6.13 10.69
C ASN A 87 11.37 -5.10 9.55
N PRO A 88 10.25 -4.90 8.82
CA PRO A 88 10.19 -3.85 7.81
C PRO A 88 10.48 -2.47 8.43
N ASP A 89 10.98 -1.52 7.64
CA ASP A 89 11.19 -0.16 8.15
C ASP A 89 9.83 0.56 8.39
N PHE A 90 8.86 0.34 7.49
CA PHE A 90 7.59 1.07 7.50
C PHE A 90 6.35 0.20 7.26
N LEU A 91 5.23 0.69 7.78
CA LEU A 91 3.88 0.30 7.39
C LEU A 91 3.27 1.49 6.63
N VAL A 92 2.68 1.22 5.48
CA VAL A 92 1.99 2.23 4.67
C VAL A 92 0.57 1.77 4.35
N THR A 93 -0.43 2.58 4.68
CA THR A 93 -1.83 2.18 4.58
C THR A 93 -2.68 3.21 3.83
N TRP A 94 -3.53 2.70 2.94
CA TRP A 94 -4.39 3.51 2.08
C TRP A 94 -5.82 2.96 2.06
N ASP A 95 -6.77 3.88 2.15
CA ASP A 95 -8.19 3.62 1.91
C ASP A 95 -8.54 4.11 0.51
N ILE A 96 -9.05 3.22 -0.34
CA ILE A 96 -9.30 3.44 -1.76
C ILE A 96 -10.81 3.39 -1.97
N HIS A 97 -11.43 4.57 -2.13
CA HIS A 97 -12.88 4.70 -2.24
C HIS A 97 -13.31 4.80 -3.69
N ARG A 98 -14.31 4.01 -4.08
CA ARG A 98 -14.99 4.20 -5.36
C ARG A 98 -15.79 5.50 -5.28
N THR A 99 -15.69 6.34 -6.31
CA THR A 99 -16.40 7.65 -6.32
C THR A 99 -17.64 7.67 -7.21
N GLN A 100 -18.00 6.56 -7.86
CA GLN A 100 -19.15 6.47 -8.76
C GLN A 100 -19.93 5.15 -8.55
N GLN A 101 -21.26 5.24 -8.51
CA GLN A 101 -22.18 4.13 -8.19
C GLN A 101 -22.45 3.22 -9.39
N ASP A 102 -22.42 3.76 -10.61
CA ASP A 102 -23.01 3.11 -11.78
C ASP A 102 -22.00 3.00 -12.93
N HIS A 103 -21.92 1.81 -13.53
CA HIS A 103 -21.03 1.53 -14.65
C HIS A 103 -21.88 1.22 -15.89
N SER A 104 -21.88 2.14 -16.85
CA SER A 104 -22.09 1.76 -18.24
C SER A 104 -20.78 1.18 -18.78
N GLU A 105 -20.82 0.05 -19.50
CA GLU A 105 -19.64 -0.54 -20.14
C GLU A 105 -18.85 0.54 -20.91
N GLY A 106 -17.58 0.74 -20.55
CA GLY A 106 -16.66 1.67 -21.22
C GLY A 106 -16.28 2.95 -20.47
N GLN A 107 -16.80 3.21 -19.26
CA GLN A 107 -16.34 4.35 -18.44
C GLN A 107 -15.20 3.98 -17.48
N HIS A 108 -14.24 4.90 -17.34
CA HIS A 108 -13.12 4.78 -16.41
C HIS A 108 -13.62 4.72 -14.97
N GLU A 109 -13.12 3.76 -14.18
CA GLU A 109 -13.40 3.72 -12.75
C GLU A 109 -12.60 4.82 -12.03
N TRP A 110 -13.31 5.70 -11.32
CA TRP A 110 -12.69 6.74 -10.51
C TRP A 110 -12.55 6.24 -9.08
N TRP A 111 -11.30 6.15 -8.63
CA TRP A 111 -10.93 5.76 -7.27
C TRP A 111 -10.23 6.92 -6.59
N GLU A 112 -10.67 7.25 -5.38
CA GLU A 112 -10.01 8.24 -4.53
C GLU A 112 -9.11 7.54 -3.53
N TRP A 113 -7.82 7.89 -3.54
CA TRP A 113 -6.84 7.40 -2.58
C TRP A 113 -6.79 8.32 -1.36
N ARG A 114 -7.16 7.78 -0.20
CA ARG A 114 -7.12 8.49 1.07
C ARG A 114 -6.01 7.89 1.95
N PRO A 115 -5.02 8.69 2.38
CA PRO A 115 -3.97 8.19 3.26
C PRO A 115 -4.60 7.83 4.59
N ASN A 116 -4.31 6.64 5.11
CA ASN A 116 -4.77 6.31 6.45
C ASN A 116 -3.87 7.02 7.47
N THR A 117 -4.43 8.02 8.15
CA THR A 117 -3.71 8.84 9.14
C THR A 117 -3.78 8.25 10.55
N GLN A 118 -4.29 7.04 10.72
CA GLN A 118 -4.27 6.31 11.98
C GLN A 118 -3.14 5.28 11.98
N PRO A 119 -2.37 5.16 13.08
CA PRO A 119 -1.36 4.13 13.20
C PRO A 119 -1.98 2.74 13.02
N PRO A 120 -1.46 1.90 12.11
CA PRO A 120 -1.95 0.54 11.92
C PRO A 120 -1.75 -0.27 13.20
N ARG A 121 -2.78 -1.04 13.58
CA ARG A 121 -2.71 -1.97 14.70
C ARG A 121 -2.14 -3.29 14.19
N VAL A 122 -0.92 -3.60 14.59
CA VAL A 122 -0.33 -4.93 14.40
C VAL A 122 -0.78 -5.81 15.56
N GLY A 123 -1.27 -7.02 15.27
CA GLY A 123 -1.74 -7.95 16.29
C GLY A 123 -0.65 -8.22 17.34
N SER A 124 -1.02 -8.06 18.61
CA SER A 124 -0.20 -8.41 19.78
C SER A 124 0.02 -9.90 19.91
#